data_AF-A0A351PW71-F1
#
_entry.id   AF-A0A351PW71-F1
#
_cell.length_a   1.000
_cell.length_b   1.000
_cell.length_c   1.000
_cell.angle_alpha   90.00
_cell.angle_beta   90.00
_cell.angle_gamma   90.00
#
_symmetry.space_group_name_H-M   'P 1'
#
loop_
_entity.id
_entity.type
_entity.pdbx_description
1 polymer ?
#
loop_
_entity_poly.entity_id
_entity_poly.type
_entity_poly.pdbx_seq_one_letter_code
_entity_poly.pdbx_strand_id
1 'polypeptide(L)'
;TYWDKTGLTLIRPLLYVNEAEIVGFKNKYDLPVVRNLCSADKETKREDMKRLIANLRKDNPDIKEALFGAVIRDVFPKSASKDNNTGT
;
A
#
# COMPACT_ATOMS: atom_id res chain seq x y z
N THR A 1 5.02 -5.14 -15.37
CA THR A 1 5.93 -4.11 -14.80
C THR A 1 7.21 -4.08 -15.59
N TYR A 2 7.89 -2.93 -15.73
CA TYR A 2 9.16 -2.82 -16.48
C TYR A 2 10.24 -3.84 -16.03
N TRP A 3 10.23 -4.20 -14.74
CA TRP A 3 11.12 -5.17 -14.10
C TRP A 3 10.90 -6.64 -14.50
N ASP A 4 9.70 -7.01 -14.97
CA ASP A 4 9.42 -8.39 -15.40
C ASP A 4 10.21 -8.75 -16.66
N LYS A 5 10.62 -7.73 -17.44
CA LYS A 5 11.42 -7.88 -18.67
C LYS A 5 12.92 -7.98 -18.42
N THR A 6 13.39 -7.63 -17.21
CA THR A 6 14.82 -7.64 -16.85
C THR A 6 15.23 -8.84 -16.01
N GLY A 7 14.29 -9.76 -15.70
CA GLY A 7 14.55 -10.94 -14.88
C GLY A 7 14.83 -10.64 -13.40
N LEU A 8 14.55 -9.42 -12.94
CA LEU A 8 14.78 -9.00 -11.56
C LEU A 8 13.53 -9.23 -10.70
N THR A 9 13.67 -10.01 -9.63
CA THR A 9 12.60 -10.19 -8.63
C THR A 9 12.61 -9.04 -7.63
N LEU A 10 11.57 -8.21 -7.68
CA LEU A 10 11.37 -7.12 -6.71
C LEU A 10 10.62 -7.65 -5.48
N ILE A 11 11.31 -7.71 -4.33
CA ILE A 11 10.66 -7.91 -3.04
C ILE A 11 10.25 -6.55 -2.44
N ARG A 12 9.07 -6.49 -1.81
CA ARG A 12 8.56 -5.28 -1.12
C ARG A 12 8.32 -5.57 0.36
N PRO A 13 9.36 -5.61 1.21
CA PRO A 13 9.24 -6.04 2.61
C PRO A 13 8.28 -5.18 3.45
N LEU A 14 8.10 -3.92 3.08
CA LEU A 14 7.31 -2.94 3.84
C LEU A 14 5.91 -2.69 3.26
N LEU A 15 5.45 -3.50 2.30
CA LEU A 15 4.21 -3.22 1.56
C LEU A 15 2.97 -3.10 2.48
N TYR A 16 2.94 -3.84 3.58
CA TYR A 16 1.82 -3.89 4.52
C TYR A 16 2.06 -3.10 5.81
N VAL A 17 3.21 -2.43 5.94
CA VAL A 17 3.55 -1.63 7.11
C VAL A 17 2.94 -0.24 6.95
N ASN A 18 2.23 0.24 7.96
CA ASN A 18 1.66 1.58 7.92
C ASN A 18 2.73 2.66 8.13
N GLU A 19 2.53 3.82 7.52
CA GLU A 19 3.43 4.98 7.69
C GLU A 19 3.60 5.37 9.16
N ALA A 20 2.53 5.28 9.96
CA ALA A 20 2.59 5.55 11.40
C ALA A 20 3.52 4.58 12.16
N GLU A 21 3.57 3.31 11.76
CA GLU A 21 4.45 2.31 12.38
C GLU A 21 5.92 2.60 12.05
N ILE A 22 6.21 3.03 10.82
CA ILE A 22 7.55 3.45 10.39
C ILE A 22 7.99 4.69 11.19
N VAL A 23 7.13 5.68 11.35
CA VAL A 23 7.41 6.88 12.15
C VAL A 23 7.63 6.53 13.62
N GLY A 24 6.79 5.66 14.18
CA GLY A 24 6.94 5.15 15.55
C GLY A 24 8.26 4.42 15.76
N PHE A 25 8.63 3.54 14.82
CA PHE A 25 9.90 2.83 14.83
C PHE A 25 11.10 3.80 14.77
N LYS A 26 11.06 4.77 13.86
CA LYS A 26 12.08 5.82 13.74
C LYS A 26 12.25 6.60 15.04
N ASN A 27 11.17 6.95 15.72
CA ASN A 27 11.24 7.70 16.99
C ASN A 27 11.74 6.82 18.14
N LYS A 28 11.35 5.54 18.18
CA LYS A 28 11.77 4.60 19.23
C LYS A 28 13.28 4.32 19.20
N TYR A 29 13.87 4.26 18.02
CA TYR A 29 15.30 3.93 17.83
C TYR A 29 16.15 5.13 17.42
N ASP A 30 15.60 6.35 17.53
CA ASP A 30 16.24 7.61 17.14
C ASP A 30 16.99 7.57 15.79
N LEU A 31 16.32 7.03 14.77
CA LEU A 31 16.95 6.82 13.47
C LEU A 31 17.03 8.15 12.69
N PRO A 32 18.19 8.47 12.06
CA PRO A 32 18.33 9.67 11.25
C PRO A 32 17.46 9.57 9.98
N VAL A 33 16.61 10.57 9.76
CA VAL A 33 15.77 10.66 8.56
C VAL A 33 16.38 11.67 7.61
N VAL A 34 16.86 11.20 6.46
CA VAL A 34 17.28 12.07 5.36
C VAL A 34 16.03 12.54 4.62
N ARG A 35 15.75 13.84 4.69
CA ARG A 35 14.68 14.44 3.89
C ARG A 35 15.12 14.54 2.44
N ASN A 36 14.23 14.18 1.51
CA ASN A 36 14.48 14.38 0.11
C ASN A 36 14.65 15.89 -0.18
N LEU A 37 15.72 16.27 -0.88
CA LEU A 37 16.03 17.66 -1.20
C LEU A 37 15.25 18.16 -2.44
N CYS A 38 14.51 17.29 -3.10
CA CYS A 38 13.78 17.60 -4.32
C CYS A 38 12.70 18.66 -4.05
N SER A 39 12.72 19.76 -4.80
CA SER A 39 11.77 20.87 -4.68
C SER A 39 10.34 20.51 -5.07
N ALA A 40 10.15 19.46 -5.87
CA ALA A 40 8.85 18.99 -6.33
C ALA A 40 8.08 18.14 -5.29
N ASP A 41 8.65 17.87 -4.11
CA ASP A 41 8.14 16.88 -3.14
C ASP A 41 6.75 17.21 -2.55
N LYS A 42 6.21 18.41 -2.79
CA LYS A 42 4.92 18.88 -2.25
C LYS A 42 3.80 19.08 -3.29
N GLU A 43 4.15 19.06 -4.57
CA GLU A 43 3.22 19.23 -5.71
C GLU A 43 3.27 17.99 -6.61
N THR A 44 3.29 16.81 -6.00
CA THR A 44 3.23 15.55 -6.74
C THR A 44 1.80 15.01 -6.75
N LYS A 45 1.46 14.28 -7.82
CA LYS A 45 0.20 13.52 -7.89
C LYS A 45 -0.02 12.57 -6.70
N ARG A 46 1.08 12.10 -6.08
CA ARG A 46 1.03 11.26 -4.87
C ARG A 46 0.47 12.05 -3.69
N GLU A 47 0.90 13.30 -3.53
CA GLU A 47 0.42 14.17 -2.45
C GLU A 47 -1.03 14.60 -2.69
N ASP A 48 -1.42 14.87 -3.93
CA ASP A 48 -2.82 15.15 -4.29
C ASP A 48 -3.74 13.98 -3.94
N MET A 49 -3.32 12.76 -4.24
CA MET A 49 -4.06 11.55 -3.89
C MET A 49 -4.16 11.35 -2.37
N LYS A 50 -3.08 11.65 -1.61
CA LYS A 50 -3.12 11.62 -0.13
C LYS A 50 -4.16 12.60 0.41
N ARG A 51 -4.19 13.84 -0.11
CA ARG A 51 -5.18 14.86 0.27
C ARG A 51 -6.61 14.44 -0.08
N LEU A 52 -6.81 13.87 -1.28
CA LEU A 52 -8.12 13.36 -1.71
C LEU A 52 -8.65 12.28 -0.76
N ILE A 53 -7.85 11.26 -0.46
CA ILE A 53 -8.24 10.18 0.45
C ILE A 53 -8.53 10.72 1.86
N ALA A 54 -7.73 11.68 2.34
CA ALA A 54 -7.96 12.32 3.64
C ALA A 54 -9.28 13.09 3.69
N ASN A 55 -9.68 13.74 2.60
CA ASN A 55 -10.98 14.41 2.51
C ASN A 55 -12.13 13.41 2.49
N LEU A 56 -12.04 12.34 1.69
CA LEU A 56 -13.08 11.31 1.62
C LEU A 56 -13.28 10.56 2.95
N ARG A 57 -12.23 10.45 3.78
CA ARG A 57 -12.31 9.88 5.13
C ARG A 57 -13.25 10.65 6.07
N LYS A 58 -13.51 11.94 5.81
CA LYS A 58 -14.41 12.75 6.65
C LYS A 58 -15.85 12.25 6.53
N ASP A 59 -16.24 11.82 5.33
CA ASP A 59 -17.59 11.34 5.04
C ASP A 59 -17.70 9.81 5.20
N ASN A 60 -16.59 9.08 4.99
CA ASN A 60 -16.52 7.62 5.08
C ASN A 60 -15.30 7.19 5.90
N PRO A 61 -15.45 6.94 7.22
CA PRO A 61 -14.33 6.64 8.11
C PRO A 61 -13.47 5.45 7.65
N ASP A 62 -14.11 4.42 7.08
CA ASP A 62 -13.50 3.13 6.72
C ASP A 62 -13.02 3.06 5.25
N ILE A 63 -13.01 4.19 4.54
CA ILE A 63 -12.72 4.20 3.09
C ILE A 63 -11.32 3.69 2.77
N LYS A 64 -10.36 3.88 3.68
CA LYS A 64 -8.97 3.43 3.48
C LYS A 64 -8.92 1.90 3.49
N GLU A 65 -9.53 1.29 4.49
CA GLU A 65 -9.64 -0.16 4.69
C GLU A 65 -10.42 -0.81 3.56
N ALA A 66 -11.53 -0.19 3.12
CA ALA A 66 -12.32 -0.65 1.99
C ALA A 66 -11.52 -0.63 0.68
N LEU A 67 -10.77 0.44 0.42
CA LEU A 67 -9.94 0.58 -0.78
C LEU A 67 -8.80 -0.45 -0.80
N PHE A 68 -8.06 -0.58 0.30
CA PHE A 68 -7.01 -1.59 0.40
C PHE A 68 -7.57 -3.02 0.29
N GLY A 69 -8.71 -3.28 0.93
CA GLY A 69 -9.39 -4.58 0.82
C GLY A 69 -9.82 -4.92 -0.60
N ALA A 70 -10.31 -3.94 -1.37
CA ALA A 70 -10.68 -4.14 -2.77
C ALA A 70 -9.45 -4.49 -3.63
N VAL A 71 -8.36 -3.73 -3.48
CA VAL A 71 -7.11 -3.97 -4.21
C VAL A 71 -6.52 -5.33 -3.87
N ILE A 72 -6.50 -5.73 -2.58
CA ILE A 72 -5.96 -7.03 -2.18
C ILE A 72 -6.77 -8.18 -2.79
N ARG A 73 -8.11 -8.09 -2.80
CA ARG A 73 -8.98 -9.13 -3.37
C ARG A 73 -8.82 -9.27 -4.89
N ASP A 74 -8.62 -8.17 -5.59
CA ASP A 74 -8.47 -8.14 -7.05
C ASP A 74 -7.06 -8.59 -7.48
N VAL A 75 -6.01 -8.06 -6.83
CA VAL A 75 -4.61 -8.35 -7.17
C VAL A 75 -4.20 -9.77 -6.77
N PHE A 76 -4.78 -10.31 -5.68
CA PHE A 76 -4.54 -11.66 -5.21
C PHE A 76 -5.87 -12.42 -5.17
N PRO A 77 -6.36 -12.92 -6.31
CA PRO A 77 -7.50 -13.81 -6.30
C PRO A 77 -7.15 -15.00 -5.40
N LYS A 78 -7.99 -15.28 -4.39
CA LYS A 78 -7.89 -16.54 -3.66
C LYS A 78 -7.97 -17.63 -4.72
N SER A 79 -6.86 -18.33 -4.99
CA SER A 79 -6.89 -19.56 -5.78
C SER A 79 -8.03 -20.39 -5.23
N ALA A 80 -9.05 -20.64 -6.06
CA ALA A 80 -10.27 -21.32 -5.67
C ALA A 80 -9.91 -22.62 -4.96
N SER A 81 -10.12 -22.67 -3.65
CA SER A 81 -10.10 -23.91 -2.89
C SER A 81 -11.54 -24.36 -2.72
N LYS A 82 -11.94 -25.31 -3.57
CA LYS A 82 -12.75 -26.51 -3.29
C LYS A 82 -13.70 -26.81 -4.46
N ASP A 83 -13.23 -27.60 -5.41
CA ASP A 83 -14.08 -28.59 -6.06
C ASP A 83 -13.98 -29.87 -5.24
N ASN A 84 -14.65 -29.89 -4.08
CA ASN A 84 -14.93 -31.12 -3.34
C ASN A 84 -16.45 -31.20 -3.13
N ASN A 85 -17.17 -31.83 -4.07
CA ASN A 85 -18.18 -32.87 -3.76
C ASN A 85 -18.92 -33.41 -5.00
N THR A 86 -18.76 -34.73 -5.21
CA THR A 86 -19.78 -35.77 -5.50
C THR A 86 -21.01 -35.44 -6.34
N GLY A 87 -21.18 -36.19 -7.44
CA GLY A 87 -22.50 -36.38 -8.06
C GLY A 87 -22.51 -37.05 -9.45
N THR A 88 -22.05 -38.30 -9.58
CA THR A 88 -22.69 -39.44 -10.27
C THR A 88 -21.72 -40.62 -10.37
#